data_AF-M1ADF9-F1
#
_entry.id   AF-M1ADF9-F1
#
_cell.length_a   1.000
_cell.length_b   1.000
_cell.length_c   1.000
_cell.angle_alpha   90.00
_cell.angle_beta   90.00
_cell.angle_gamma   90.00
#
_symmetry.space_group_name_H-M   'P 1'
#
loop_
_entity.id
_entity.type
_entity.pdbx_description
1 polymer ?
#
loop_
_entity_poly.entity_id
_entity_poly.type
_entity_poly.pdbx_seq_one_letter_code
_entity_poly.pdbx_strand_id
1 'polypeptide(L)'
;MTKLQNKSLINKTETKRGTAYKADPNSDEAKLKVRFYVPPFLPIIPVTGDYWVLYIDEDYQYALIGQPSRRYLWILSRRTCLDDEIYNQLVEKAKEEGYDVSKLHKTPQSDSPPESEDSPVDTKGIWWIKSILGK
;
A
#
# COMPACT_ATOMS: atom_id res chain seq x y z
N MET A 1 -33.74 29.65 -2.69
CA MET A 1 -32.52 30.16 -3.36
C MET A 1 -31.48 29.05 -3.29
N THR A 2 -31.33 28.33 -4.38
CA THR A 2 -30.56 27.07 -4.49
C THR A 2 -29.08 27.38 -4.72
N LYS A 3 -28.19 26.69 -4.00
CA LYS A 3 -26.81 26.49 -4.46
C LYS A 3 -26.36 25.08 -4.09
N LEU A 4 -26.78 24.11 -4.90
CA LEU A 4 -26.13 22.82 -5.01
C LEU A 4 -24.75 23.06 -5.63
N GLN A 5 -23.69 22.95 -4.83
CA GLN A 5 -22.35 22.78 -5.37
C GLN A 5 -22.13 21.29 -5.56
N ASN A 6 -22.36 20.80 -6.78
CA ASN A 6 -21.79 19.56 -7.29
C ASN A 6 -20.27 19.74 -7.29
N LYS A 7 -19.63 19.52 -6.14
CA LYS A 7 -18.17 19.40 -6.08
C LYS A 7 -17.86 17.97 -6.45
N SER A 8 -17.43 17.79 -7.69
CA SER A 8 -16.83 16.57 -8.21
C SER A 8 -15.92 15.92 -7.16
N LEU A 9 -16.41 14.87 -6.49
CA LEU A 9 -15.65 14.01 -5.58
C LEU A 9 -15.09 12.77 -6.31
N ILE A 10 -15.13 12.78 -7.64
CA ILE A 10 -14.54 11.74 -8.47
C ILE A 10 -13.06 12.09 -8.69
N ASN A 11 -12.17 11.23 -8.18
CA ASN A 11 -10.74 11.15 -8.50
C ASN A 11 -9.75 12.02 -7.69
N LYS A 12 -9.86 12.06 -6.35
CA LYS A 12 -8.70 12.46 -5.53
C LYS A 12 -7.84 11.23 -5.21
N THR A 13 -6.80 11.00 -5.98
CA THR A 13 -5.76 9.99 -5.66
C THR A 13 -4.86 10.52 -4.55
N GLU A 14 -4.69 9.74 -3.47
CA GLU A 14 -3.71 10.04 -2.43
C GLU A 14 -2.53 9.08 -2.51
N THR A 15 -1.36 9.61 -2.85
CA THR A 15 -0.11 8.84 -2.91
C THR A 15 0.74 9.12 -1.69
N LYS A 16 1.23 8.06 -1.03
CA LYS A 16 2.21 8.15 0.07
C LYS A 16 3.48 7.41 -0.33
N ARG A 17 4.63 8.05 -0.14
CA ARG A 17 5.94 7.43 -0.34
C ARG A 17 6.44 6.88 0.98
N GLY A 18 7.02 5.69 0.96
CA GLY A 18 7.60 5.06 2.13
C GLY A 18 8.84 4.25 1.79
N THR A 19 9.60 3.89 2.82
CA THR A 19 10.79 3.03 2.70
C THR A 19 10.60 1.81 3.57
N ALA A 20 10.90 0.63 3.03
CA ALA A 20 10.91 -0.63 3.75
C ALA A 20 12.36 -1.07 4.01
N TYR A 21 12.65 -1.57 5.21
CA TYR A 21 13.96 -2.11 5.60
C TYR A 21 13.80 -3.40 6.39
N LYS A 22 14.79 -4.30 6.34
CA LYS A 22 14.80 -5.52 7.16
C LYS A 22 14.70 -5.15 8.65
N ALA A 23 13.84 -5.86 9.38
CA ALA A 23 13.68 -5.65 10.81
C ALA A 23 14.93 -6.09 11.59
N ASP A 24 15.60 -7.15 11.10
CA ASP A 24 16.93 -7.59 11.52
C ASP A 24 17.81 -7.76 10.27
N PRO A 25 18.91 -7.01 10.13
CA PRO A 25 19.79 -7.10 8.96
C PRO A 25 20.50 -8.46 8.82
N ASN A 26 20.62 -9.24 9.89
CA ASN A 26 21.34 -10.52 9.91
C ASN A 26 20.41 -11.74 9.79
N SER A 27 19.09 -11.51 9.68
CA SER A 27 18.10 -12.58 9.58
C SER A 27 17.69 -12.83 8.12
N ASP A 28 17.50 -14.11 7.79
CA ASP A 28 16.88 -14.57 6.55
C ASP A 28 15.34 -14.52 6.63
N GLU A 29 14.79 -14.19 7.80
CA GLU A 29 13.34 -14.02 7.96
C GLU A 29 12.84 -12.80 7.18
N ALA A 30 11.70 -12.98 6.50
CA ALA A 30 11.03 -11.92 5.73
C ALA A 30 10.24 -10.95 6.64
N LYS A 31 10.93 -10.39 7.65
CA LYS A 31 10.39 -9.39 8.59
C LYS A 31 10.88 -8.02 8.16
N LEU A 32 9.95 -7.15 7.77
CA LEU A 32 10.23 -5.79 7.31
C LEU A 32 9.64 -4.75 8.27
N LYS A 33 10.27 -3.58 8.33
CA LYS A 33 9.71 -2.36 8.91
C LYS A 33 9.48 -1.36 7.79
N VAL A 34 8.25 -0.89 7.65
CA VAL A 34 7.84 0.07 6.60
C VAL A 34 7.55 1.41 7.24
N ARG A 35 8.17 2.48 6.74
CA ARG A 35 7.96 3.85 7.19
C ARG A 35 7.35 4.70 6.08
N PHE A 36 6.15 5.21 6.30
CA PHE A 36 5.48 6.14 5.37
C PHE A 36 5.75 7.60 5.73
N TYR A 37 6.10 8.42 4.74
CA TYR A 37 6.24 9.87 4.91
C TYR A 37 4.90 10.56 4.63
N VAL A 38 4.35 11.23 5.64
CA VAL A 38 3.13 12.04 5.53
C VAL A 38 3.47 13.54 5.52
N PRO A 39 2.70 14.40 4.83
CA PRO A 39 2.95 15.83 4.78
C PRO A 39 2.89 16.51 6.16
N PRO A 40 3.66 17.59 6.39
CA PRO A 40 3.85 18.20 7.71
C PRO A 40 2.60 18.89 8.30
N PHE A 41 1.53 19.05 7.51
CA PHE A 41 0.25 19.63 7.98
C PHE A 41 -0.71 18.59 8.60
N LEU A 42 -0.37 17.29 8.54
CA LEU A 42 -1.07 16.24 9.29
C LEU A 42 -0.33 15.99 10.61
N PRO A 43 -1.02 15.97 11.77
CA PRO A 43 -0.40 15.79 13.09
C PRO A 43 0.11 14.36 13.37
N ILE A 44 0.28 13.54 12.32
CA ILE A 44 0.58 12.11 12.44
C ILE A 44 2.09 11.91 12.27
N ILE A 45 2.74 11.55 13.38
CA ILE A 45 4.13 11.06 13.48
C ILE A 45 4.39 9.99 12.39
N PRO A 46 5.63 9.83 11.85
CA PRO A 46 5.95 8.78 10.88
C PRO A 46 5.34 7.43 11.28
N VAL A 47 4.40 6.94 10.46
CA VAL A 47 3.74 5.66 10.71
C VAL A 47 4.72 4.57 10.31
N THR A 48 5.29 3.92 11.31
CA THR A 48 6.11 2.72 11.14
C THR A 48 5.21 1.51 11.38
N GLY A 49 5.07 0.65 10.38
CA GLY A 49 4.35 -0.62 10.50
C GLY A 49 5.32 -1.78 10.43
N ASP A 50 5.16 -2.77 11.29
CA ASP A 50 5.83 -4.06 11.10
C ASP A 50 5.08 -4.83 10.01
N TYR A 51 5.86 -5.40 9.09
CA TYR A 51 5.37 -6.00 7.87
C TYR A 51 6.02 -7.38 7.76
N TRP A 52 5.35 -8.37 8.33
CA TRP A 52 5.85 -9.74 8.38
C TRP A 52 5.21 -10.53 7.26
N VAL A 53 6.03 -11.03 6.33
CA VAL A 53 5.55 -11.94 5.28
C VAL A 53 5.34 -13.30 5.92
N LEU A 54 4.08 -13.67 6.10
CA LEU A 54 3.66 -14.95 6.68
C LEU A 54 3.66 -16.04 5.60
N TYR A 55 3.31 -15.66 4.38
CA TYR A 55 3.32 -16.55 3.23
C TYR A 55 3.51 -15.73 1.95
N ILE A 56 4.23 -16.31 0.99
CA ILE A 56 4.34 -15.79 -0.37
C ILE A 56 4.31 -16.96 -1.34
N ASP A 57 3.61 -16.76 -2.45
CA ASP A 57 3.59 -17.68 -3.57
C ASP A 57 4.96 -17.77 -4.27
N GLU A 58 5.26 -18.92 -4.89
CA GLU A 58 6.54 -19.17 -5.57
C GLU A 58 6.77 -18.18 -6.73
N ASP A 59 5.71 -17.83 -7.45
CA ASP A 59 5.73 -16.87 -8.56
C ASP A 59 5.47 -15.43 -8.09
N TYR A 60 5.46 -15.17 -6.77
CA TYR A 60 5.25 -13.87 -6.15
C TYR A 60 3.93 -13.20 -6.57
N GLN A 61 2.91 -13.99 -6.95
CA GLN A 61 1.63 -13.46 -7.42
C GLN A 61 0.74 -12.97 -6.29
N TYR A 62 0.87 -13.58 -5.11
CA TYR A 62 0.13 -13.20 -3.92
C TYR A 62 0.97 -13.38 -2.67
N ALA A 63 0.62 -12.62 -1.63
CA ALA A 63 1.31 -12.63 -0.35
C ALA A 63 0.33 -12.43 0.80
N LEU A 64 0.59 -13.12 1.90
CA LEU A 64 -0.05 -12.91 3.20
C LEU A 64 0.92 -12.19 4.10
N ILE A 65 0.52 -11.02 4.57
CA ILE A 65 1.33 -10.17 5.44
C ILE A 65 0.57 -9.88 6.72
N GLY A 66 1.27 -9.91 7.84
CA GLY A 66 0.70 -9.53 9.13
C GLY A 66 1.64 -8.70 9.99
N GLN A 67 1.22 -8.51 11.24
CA GLN A 67 1.99 -7.85 12.29
C GLN A 67 2.15 -8.81 13.48
N PRO A 68 3.28 -8.80 14.22
CA PRO A 68 3.48 -9.59 15.44
C PRO A 68 2.35 -9.49 16.46
N SER A 69 1.73 -8.30 16.58
CA SER A 69 0.60 -8.07 17.50
C SER A 69 -0.71 -8.75 17.05
N ARG A 70 -0.74 -9.29 15.83
CA ARG A 70 -1.89 -9.90 15.15
C ARG A 70 -3.10 -8.99 14.95
N ARG A 71 -2.90 -7.68 15.11
CA ARG A 71 -3.96 -6.68 14.96
C ARG A 71 -4.22 -6.26 13.51
N TYR A 72 -3.24 -6.45 12.64
CA TYR A 72 -3.34 -6.12 11.23
C TYR A 72 -2.91 -7.28 10.36
N LEU A 73 -3.64 -7.48 9.27
CA LEU A 73 -3.45 -8.54 8.29
C LEU A 73 -3.79 -7.98 6.91
N TRP A 74 -3.00 -8.35 5.91
CA TRP A 74 -3.18 -7.96 4.52
C TRP A 74 -2.97 -9.18 3.61
N ILE A 75 -3.89 -9.36 2.67
CA ILE A 75 -3.74 -10.26 1.52
C ILE A 75 -3.49 -9.37 0.31
N LEU A 76 -2.36 -9.55 -0.35
CA LEU A 76 -1.98 -8.79 -1.52
C LEU A 76 -1.94 -9.69 -2.75
N SER A 77 -2.31 -9.14 -3.90
CA SER A 77 -2.18 -9.78 -5.20
C SER A 77 -1.57 -8.81 -6.21
N ARG A 78 -0.79 -9.32 -7.16
CA ARG A 78 -0.32 -8.56 -8.33
C ARG A 78 -1.43 -8.33 -9.36
N ARG A 79 -2.49 -9.14 -9.32
CA ARG A 79 -3.67 -9.00 -10.18
C ARG A 79 -4.77 -8.26 -9.43
N THR A 80 -5.66 -7.61 -10.19
CA THR A 80 -6.84 -6.91 -9.65
C THR A 80 -7.85 -7.88 -9.04
N CYS A 81 -7.89 -9.12 -9.53
CA CYS A 81 -8.70 -10.19 -8.99
C CYS A 81 -7.83 -11.31 -8.40
N LEU A 82 -8.26 -11.84 -7.26
CA LEU A 82 -7.71 -13.04 -6.64
C LEU A 82 -8.77 -14.12 -6.69
N ASP A 83 -8.38 -15.32 -7.10
CA ASP A 83 -9.28 -16.48 -7.11
C ASP A 83 -9.79 -16.79 -5.70
N ASP A 84 -11.07 -17.14 -5.56
CA ASP A 84 -11.69 -17.37 -4.25
C ASP A 84 -11.09 -18.59 -3.54
N GLU A 85 -10.62 -19.61 -4.25
CA GLU A 85 -9.94 -20.77 -3.67
C GLU A 85 -8.62 -20.32 -3.01
N ILE A 86 -7.81 -19.56 -3.75
CA ILE A 86 -6.54 -19.00 -3.23
C ILE A 86 -6.81 -18.05 -2.07
N TYR A 87 -7.82 -17.18 -2.17
CA TYR A 87 -8.20 -16.30 -1.08
C TYR A 87 -8.55 -17.09 0.19
N ASN A 88 -9.35 -18.15 0.08
CA ASN A 88 -9.74 -18.98 1.22
C ASN A 88 -8.54 -19.73 1.82
N GLN A 89 -7.63 -20.25 0.99
CA GLN A 89 -6.38 -20.85 1.46
C GLN A 89 -5.54 -19.86 2.28
N LEU A 90 -5.43 -18.60 1.85
CA LEU A 90 -4.70 -17.56 2.58
C LEU A 90 -5.41 -17.16 3.88
N VAL A 91 -6.75 -17.14 3.89
CA VAL A 91 -7.55 -16.92 5.10
C VAL A 91 -7.36 -18.05 6.11
N GLU A 92 -7.30 -19.30 5.66
CA GLU A 92 -7.03 -20.46 6.52
C GLU A 92 -5.63 -20.38 7.14
N LYS A 93 -4.60 -20.10 6.34
CA LYS A 93 -3.24 -19.85 6.85
C LYS A 93 -3.21 -18.75 7.90
N ALA A 94 -3.93 -17.65 7.67
CA ALA A 94 -4.02 -16.58 8.66
C ALA A 94 -4.70 -17.03 9.97
N LYS A 95 -5.72 -17.90 9.90
CA LYS A 95 -6.34 -18.48 11.09
C LYS A 95 -5.36 -19.39 11.85
N GLU A 96 -4.60 -20.21 11.14
CA GLU A 96 -3.57 -21.09 11.73
C GLU A 96 -2.49 -20.29 12.48
N GLU A 97 -2.09 -19.15 11.92
CA GLU A 97 -1.19 -18.18 12.55
C GLU A 97 -1.83 -17.41 13.72
N GLY A 98 -3.11 -17.65 14.00
CA GLY A 98 -3.86 -17.09 15.14
C GLY A 98 -4.37 -15.67 14.93
N TYR A 99 -4.59 -15.25 13.68
CA TYR A 99 -5.25 -13.99 13.35
C TYR A 99 -6.77 -14.13 13.41
N ASP A 100 -7.45 -13.08 13.87
CA ASP A 100 -8.91 -12.98 13.84
C ASP A 100 -9.39 -12.51 12.46
N VAL A 101 -9.61 -13.47 11.57
CA VAL A 101 -10.02 -13.19 10.18
C VAL A 101 -11.45 -12.69 10.04
N SER A 102 -12.27 -12.69 11.12
CA SER A 102 -13.63 -12.13 11.07
C SER A 102 -13.64 -10.63 10.77
N LYS A 103 -12.50 -9.96 11.03
CA LYS A 103 -12.26 -8.53 10.76
C LYS A 103 -11.70 -8.26 9.37
N LEU A 104 -11.52 -9.29 8.54
CA LEU A 104 -10.97 -9.14 7.21
C LEU A 104 -12.03 -8.57 6.26
N HIS A 105 -11.72 -7.44 5.63
CA HIS A 105 -12.59 -6.79 4.67
C HIS A 105 -12.01 -6.93 3.26
N LYS A 106 -12.79 -7.47 2.32
CA LYS A 106 -12.40 -7.51 0.89
C LYS A 106 -12.48 -6.08 0.32
N THR A 107 -11.39 -5.62 -0.27
CA THR A 107 -11.36 -4.32 -0.97
C THR A 107 -11.91 -4.50 -2.39
N PRO A 108 -12.91 -3.71 -2.82
CA PRO A 108 -13.35 -3.72 -4.20
C PRO A 108 -12.22 -3.23 -5.12
N GLN A 109 -11.89 -4.02 -6.14
CA GLN A 109 -10.91 -3.68 -7.17
C GLN A 109 -11.64 -3.43 -8.49
N SER A 110 -11.12 -2.53 -9.33
CA SER A 110 -11.64 -2.28 -10.68
C SER A 110 -10.50 -2.48 -11.68
N ASP A 111 -10.78 -3.09 -12.82
CA ASP A 111 -9.79 -3.49 -13.83
C ASP A 111 -9.17 -2.33 -14.61
N SER A 112 -9.35 -1.09 -14.15
CA SER A 112 -8.81 0.09 -14.81
C SER A 112 -8.24 1.06 -13.76
N PRO A 113 -6.91 1.23 -13.70
CA PRO A 113 -6.37 2.52 -13.32
C PRO A 113 -6.98 3.56 -14.28
N PRO A 114 -7.36 4.78 -13.85
CA PRO A 114 -7.45 5.85 -14.82
C PRO A 114 -6.07 5.96 -15.46
N GLU A 115 -5.96 5.52 -16.72
CA GLU A 115 -4.83 5.85 -17.55
C GLU A 115 -4.80 7.38 -17.57
N SER A 116 -3.86 7.97 -16.85
CA SER A 116 -3.63 9.40 -16.91
C SER A 116 -3.06 9.70 -18.29
N GLU A 117 -3.95 9.98 -19.25
CA GLU A 117 -3.60 10.57 -20.54
C GLU A 117 -2.89 11.93 -20.37
N ASP A 118 -2.86 12.48 -19.16
CA ASP A 118 -2.04 13.63 -18.73
C ASP A 118 -0.79 13.23 -17.91
N SER A 119 -0.19 12.07 -18.18
CA SER A 119 1.18 11.81 -17.68
C SER A 119 2.14 12.68 -18.49
N PRO A 120 2.77 13.73 -17.94
CA PRO A 120 3.71 14.52 -18.72
C PRO A 120 4.86 13.59 -19.10
N VAL A 121 5.02 13.37 -20.41
CA VAL A 121 6.17 12.69 -20.98
C VAL A 121 7.40 13.37 -20.38
N ASP A 122 8.18 12.63 -19.59
CA ASP A 122 9.44 13.10 -19.02
C ASP A 122 10.42 13.38 -20.14
N THR A 123 10.24 14.52 -20.78
CA THR A 123 11.14 15.11 -21.74
C THR A 123 11.57 16.43 -21.13
N LYS A 124 12.36 16.36 -20.05
CA LYS A 124 13.49 17.26 -19.74
C LYS A 124 13.77 17.21 -18.25
N GLY A 125 14.79 16.41 -17.92
CA GLY A 125 15.61 16.68 -16.75
C GLY A 125 16.07 18.15 -16.72
N ILE A 126 16.46 18.60 -15.53
CA ILE A 126 17.06 19.91 -15.26
C ILE A 126 16.04 21.06 -15.15
N TRP A 127 15.16 21.02 -14.14
CA TRP A 127 14.38 22.21 -13.72
C TRP A 127 14.56 22.62 -12.24
N TRP A 128 15.04 21.74 -11.37
CA TRP A 128 15.21 22.06 -9.93
C TRP A 128 16.45 22.92 -9.60
N ILE A 129 17.44 23.01 -10.51
CA ILE A 129 18.69 23.74 -10.26
C ILE A 129 18.53 25.25 -10.49
N LYS A 130 17.51 25.70 -11.24
CA LYS A 130 17.26 27.14 -11.46
C LYS A 130 16.54 27.85 -10.31
N SER A 131 16.12 27.14 -9.26
CA SER A 131 15.42 27.76 -8.12
C SER A 131 16.33 28.14 -6.94
N ILE A 132 17.65 27.90 -7.05
CA ILE A 132 18.60 28.10 -5.92
C ILE A 132 19.58 29.28 -6.14
N LEU A 133 19.59 29.93 -7.31
CA LEU A 133 20.31 31.17 -7.53
C LEU A 133 19.42 32.18 -8.25
N GLY A 134 19.10 33.29 -7.58
CA GLY A 134 18.71 34.52 -8.26
C GLY A 134 17.48 35.21 -7.69
N LYS A 135 17.72 36.13 -6.77
CA LYS A 135 17.09 37.44 -6.81
C LYS A 135 18.19 38.49 -6.70
#